data_AF-A0A953X8P8-F1
#
_entry.id   AF-A0A953X8P8-F1
#
_cell.length_a   1.000
_cell.length_b   1.000
_cell.length_c   1.000
_cell.angle_alpha   90.00
_cell.angle_beta   90.00
_cell.angle_gamma   90.00
#
_symmetry.space_group_name_H-M   'P 1'
#
loop_
_entity.id
_entity.type
_entity.pdbx_description
1 polymer ?
#
loop_
_entity_poly.entity_id
_entity_poly.type
_entity_poly.pdbx_seq_one_letter_code
_entity_poly.pdbx_strand_id
1 'polypeptide(L)' 'MWYVYIIRSTVRPDQEYVGATSDLRQRLTEHNSGKSSHTAKFVPWELVWYSAFPAKLRALEFERYLKSHSGRAFSRKRLL' A
#
# COMPACT_ATOMS: atom_id res chain seq x y z
N MET A 1 -7.63 15.10 -0.42
CA MET A 1 -6.43 14.47 0.16
C MET A 1 -6.19 13.16 -0.59
N TRP A 2 -4.93 12.79 -0.81
CA TRP A 2 -4.52 11.51 -1.39
C TRP A 2 -3.63 10.77 -0.40
N TYR A 3 -3.70 9.45 -0.38
CA TYR A 3 -2.96 8.62 0.54
C TYR A 3 -2.10 7.65 -0.24
N VAL A 4 -0.84 7.52 0.15
CA VAL A 4 0.02 6.40 -0.26
C VAL A 4 0.11 5.46 0.93
N TYR A 5 -0.06 4.17 0.69
CA TYR A 5 -0.16 3.18 1.76
C TYR A 5 0.66 1.92 1.44
N ILE A 6 1.02 1.24 2.52
CA ILE A 6 1.62 -0.09 2.50
C ILE A 6 0.74 -1.00 3.35
N ILE A 7 0.22 -2.05 2.72
CA ILE A 7 -0.48 -3.13 3.40
C ILE A 7 0.37 -4.40 3.37
N ARG A 8 0.26 -5.22 4.41
CA ARG A 8 0.94 -6.50 4.53
C ARG A 8 -0.06 -7.59 4.83
N SER A 9 0.13 -8.76 4.23
CA SER A 9 -0.71 -9.92 4.54
C SER A 9 -0.38 -10.46 5.93
N THR A 10 -1.39 -10.76 6.73
CA THR A 10 -1.22 -11.33 8.07
C THR A 10 -0.88 -12.83 8.01
N VAL A 11 -1.31 -13.52 6.95
CA VAL A 11 -1.03 -14.95 6.72
C VAL A 11 0.29 -15.18 5.98
N ARG A 12 0.75 -14.17 5.22
CA ARG A 12 1.98 -14.21 4.43
C ARG A 12 2.77 -12.91 4.62
N PRO A 13 3.53 -12.77 5.72
CA PRO A 13 4.22 -11.52 6.05
C PRO A 13 5.25 -11.06 5.00
N ASP A 14 5.68 -11.96 4.12
CA ASP A 14 6.53 -11.68 2.96
C ASP A 14 5.81 -10.88 1.85
N GLN A 15 4.47 -10.88 1.86
CA GLN A 15 3.64 -10.23 0.87
C GLN A 15 3.23 -8.84 1.33
N GLU A 16 3.73 -7.86 0.59
CA GLU A 16 3.49 -6.44 0.80
C GLU A 16 2.89 -5.85 -0.46
N TYR A 17 1.97 -4.89 -0.30
CA TYR A 17 1.39 -4.15 -1.41
C TYR A 17 1.49 -2.65 -1.14
N VAL A 18 1.93 -1.93 -2.16
CA VAL A 18 2.03 -0.46 -2.14
C VAL A 18 1.05 0.10 -3.16
N GLY A 19 0.22 1.04 -2.71
CA GLY A 19 -0.74 1.71 -3.57
C GLY A 19 -1.01 3.15 -3.15
N ALA A 20 -1.79 3.84 -3.99
CA ALA A 20 -2.30 5.17 -3.71
C ALA A 20 -3.83 5.22 -3.88
N THR A 21 -4.52 6.00 -3.06
CA THR A 21 -5.98 6.13 -3.08
C THR A 21 -6.42 7.48 -2.50
N SER A 22 -7.59 7.97 -2.89
CA SER A 22 -8.24 9.10 -2.22
C SER A 22 -8.99 8.68 -0.95
N ASP A 23 -9.37 7.40 -0.85
CA ASP A 23 -10.03 6.80 0.31
C ASP A 23 -9.31 5.53 0.75
N LEU A 24 -8.65 5.59 1.91
CA LEU A 24 -7.84 4.51 2.46
C LEU A 24 -8.70 3.40 3.08
N ARG A 25 -9.81 3.76 3.73
CA ARG A 25 -10.68 2.81 4.44
C ARG A 25 -11.45 1.95 3.45
N GLN A 26 -12.03 2.59 2.44
CA GLN A 26 -12.70 1.89 1.34
C GLN A 26 -11.74 0.92 0.64
N ARG A 27 -10.54 1.40 0.30
CA ARG A 27 -9.54 0.60 -0.42
C ARG A 27 -9.06 -0.62 0.37
N LEU A 28 -8.82 -0.48 1.68
CA LEU A 28 -8.45 -1.62 2.53
C LEU A 28 -9.57 -2.67 2.57
N THR A 29 -10.83 -2.22 2.68
CA THR A 29 -12.00 -3.09 2.64
C THR A 29 -12.10 -3.82 1.29
N GLU A 30 -11.84 -3.13 0.18
CA GLU A 30 -11.82 -3.74 -1.15
C GLU A 30 -10.75 -4.84 -1.28
N HIS A 31 -9.53 -4.59 -0.79
CA HIS A 31 -8.47 -5.60 -0.79
C HIS A 31 -8.86 -6.84 0.01
N ASN A 32 -9.46 -6.65 1.19
CA ASN A 32 -9.92 -7.74 2.05
C ASN A 32 -11.17 -8.44 1.54
N SER A 33 -11.98 -7.79 0.69
CA SER A 33 -13.12 -8.42 0.02
C SER A 33 -12.73 -9.31 -1.16
N GLY A 34 -11.44 -9.44 -1.50
CA GLY A 34 -10.96 -10.32 -2.56
C GLY A 34 -11.30 -9.84 -3.98
N LYS A 35 -11.73 -8.59 -4.16
CA LYS A 35 -12.12 -8.02 -5.47
C LYS A 35 -10.97 -7.95 -6.48
N SER A 36 -9.71 -8.00 -6.03
CA SER A 36 -8.54 -8.04 -6.92
C SER A 36 -7.93 -9.44 -6.90
N SER A 37 -7.89 -10.09 -8.07
CA SER A 37 -7.36 -11.44 -8.25
C SER A 37 -5.91 -11.61 -7.75
N HIS A 38 -5.11 -10.54 -7.80
CA HIS A 38 -3.73 -10.55 -7.33
C HIS A 38 -3.61 -10.44 -5.81
N THR A 39 -4.48 -9.65 -5.15
CA THR A 39 -4.42 -9.47 -3.70
C THR A 39 -5.32 -10.45 -2.94
N ALA A 40 -6.31 -11.06 -3.60
CA ALA A 40 -7.22 -12.03 -3.01
C ALA A 40 -6.50 -13.26 -2.42
N LYS A 41 -5.39 -13.67 -3.00
CA LYS A 41 -4.60 -14.84 -2.58
C LYS A 41 -3.92 -14.68 -1.22
N PHE A 42 -3.79 -13.45 -0.73
CA PHE A 42 -3.05 -13.15 0.50
C PHE A 42 -3.90 -12.37 1.50
N VAL A 43 -5.23 -12.39 1.37
CA VAL A 43 -6.15 -11.89 2.41
C VAL A 43 -5.96 -12.75 3.68
N PRO A 44 -5.98 -12.17 4.89
CA PRO A 44 -6.26 -10.78 5.22
C PRO A 44 -5.05 -9.85 5.09
N TRP A 45 -5.32 -8.62 4.66
CA TRP A 45 -4.39 -7.50 4.60
C TRP A 45 -4.60 -6.55 5.78
N GLU A 46 -3.49 -6.14 6.37
CA GLU A 46 -3.43 -5.14 7.42
C GLU A 46 -2.68 -3.90 6.92
N LEU A 47 -3.14 -2.71 7.33
CA LEU A 47 -2.48 -1.45 7.02
C LEU A 47 -1.30 -1.25 7.97
N VAL A 48 -0.08 -1.30 7.45
CA VAL A 48 1.15 -1.13 8.24
C VAL A 48 1.62 0.31 8.25
N TRP A 49 1.47 1.00 7.12
CA TRP A 49 1.91 2.38 6.99
C TRP A 49 1.07 3.16 5.98
N TYR A 50 0.90 4.47 6.20
CA TYR A 50 0.38 5.38 5.20
C TYR A 50 0.92 6.80 5.36
N SER A 51 0.88 7.58 4.29
CA SER A 51 1.14 9.02 4.31
C SER A 51 0.11 9.77 3.48
N ALA A 52 -0.24 10.97 3.94
CA ALA A 52 -1.21 11.85 3.33
C ALA A 52 -0.52 12.95 2.50
N PHE A 53 -1.06 13.19 1.32
CA PHE A 53 -0.59 14.20 0.37
C PHE A 53 -1.75 15.10 -0.04
N PRO A 54 -1.57 16.44 -0.06
CA PRO A 54 -2.61 17.35 -0.51
C PRO A 54 -2.87 17.21 -2.02
N ALA A 55 -1.83 16.94 -2.81
CA ALA A 55 -1.89 16.83 -4.26
C ALA A 55 -1.78 15.36 -4.73
N LYS A 56 -2.67 14.97 -5.64
CA LYS A 56 -2.67 13.64 -6.29
C LYS A 56 -1.32 13.31 -6.92
N LEU A 57 -0.75 14.25 -7.66
CA LEU A 57 0.49 14.04 -8.40
C LEU A 57 1.65 13.67 -7.45
N ARG A 58 1.78 14.37 -6.33
CA ARG A 58 2.80 14.09 -5.31
C ARG A 58 2.65 12.70 -4.71
N ALA A 59 1.41 12.27 -4.43
CA ALA A 59 1.15 10.90 -3.97
C ALA A 59 1.58 9.86 -5.00
N LEU A 60 1.26 10.07 -6.29
CA LEU A 60 1.62 9.13 -7.35
C LEU A 60 3.13 9.09 -7.61
N GLU A 61 3.82 10.22 -7.54
CA GLU A 61 5.29 10.27 -7.63
C GLU A 61 5.94 9.50 -6.49
N PHE A 62 5.43 9.66 -5.28
CA PHE A 62 5.92 8.94 -4.11
C PHE A 62 5.61 7.44 -4.16
N GLU A 63 4.39 7.06 -4.57
CA GLU A 63 4.02 5.65 -4.78
C GLU A 63 4.91 4.98 -5.83
N ARG A 64 5.17 5.66 -6.95
CA ARG A 64 6.10 5.19 -7.98
C ARG A 64 7.52 5.04 -7.44
N TYR A 65 7.97 5.99 -6.61
CA TYR A 65 9.26 5.87 -5.93
C TYR A 65 9.30 4.64 -5.01
N LEU A 66 8.32 4.42 -4.14
CA LEU A 66 8.27 3.26 -3.24
C LEU A 66 8.26 1.92 -3.99
N LYS A 67 7.72 1.88 -5.21
CA LYS A 67 7.73 0.69 -6.08
C LYS A 67 9.09 0.39 -6.72
N SER A 68 9.99 1.37 -6.79
CA SER A 68 11.35 1.20 -7.33
C SER A 68 12.25 0.36 -6.41
N HIS A 69 13.41 -0.10 -6.90
CA HIS A 69 14.36 -0.89 -6.10
C HIS A 69 14.86 -0.12 -4.86
N SER A 70 15.25 1.13 -5.03
CA SER A 70 15.70 1.99 -3.93
C SER A 70 14.55 2.31 -2.97
N GLY A 71 13.35 2.56 -3.50
CA GLY A 71 12.15 2.76 -2.69
C GLY A 71 11.79 1.55 -1.84
N ARG A 72 11.87 0.33 -2.39
CA ARG A 72 11.64 -0.92 -1.64
C ARG A 72 12.65 -1.09 -0.50
N ALA A 73 13.93 -0.82 -0.76
CA ALA A 73 14.97 -0.85 0.27
C ALA A 73 14.73 0.20 1.36
N PHE A 74 14.29 1.40 0.97
CA PHE A 74 13.90 2.46 1.90
C PHE A 74 12.71 2.06 2.78
N SER A 75 11.61 1.59 2.17
CA SER A 75 10.40 1.16 2.89
C SER A 75 10.73 0.11 3.94
N ARG A 76 11.50 -0.92 3.58
CA ARG A 76 11.91 -1.99 4.48
C ARG A 76 12.79 -1.56 5.65
N LYS A 77 13.53 -0.46 5.49
CA LYS A 77 14.46 0.03 6.52
C LYS A 77 13.83 1.09 7.42
N ARG A 78 12.82 1.81 6.94
CA ARG A 78 12.33 3.06 7.56
C ARG A 78 10.84 3.11 7.82
N LEU A 79 10.02 2.32 7.12
CA LEU A 79 8.55 2.38 7.19
C LEU A 79 7.91 1.08 7.70
N LEU A 80 8.65 -0.03 7.63
CA LEU A 80 8.23 -1.40 7.93
C LEU A 80 9.17 -2.03 8.95
#